data_AF-A0AAD6WLY6-F1
#
_entry.id   AF-A0AAD6WLY6-F1
#
_cell.length_a   1.000
_cell.length_b   1.000
_cell.length_c   1.000
_cell.angle_alpha   90.00
_cell.angle_beta   90.00
_cell.angle_gamma   90.00
#
_symmetry.space_group_name_H-M   'P 1'
#
loop_
_entity.id
_entity.type
_entity.pdbx_description
1 polymer ?
#
loop_
_entity_poly.entity_id
_entity_poly.type
_entity_poly.pdbx_seq_one_letter_code
_entity_poly.pdbx_strand_id
1 'polypeptide(L)'
;MGDDNVPKWAADAHATLLTGGGGEVWAKVVTYWWDYEKAANFLGPNKGKGTGKRPKEVSGWISRARTGGPSPAIVDVCSFASRWWVWWLEINPDWRARTGGVVQRLRKDGSGDWDSVASTGPNGMLNILICLRWWYDALGGNEDGMAEWKEALEDVQWALEGIW
;
A
#
# COMPACT_ATOMS: atom_id res chain seq x y z
N MET A 1 -6.54 23.38 17.41
CA MET A 1 -7.61 23.63 16.42
C MET A 1 -7.39 22.65 15.28
N GLY A 2 -8.07 21.53 15.12
CA GLY A 2 -8.95 20.72 15.96
C GLY A 2 -8.87 19.31 15.37
N ASP A 3 -8.95 18.26 16.19
CA ASP A 3 -8.98 16.86 15.72
C ASP A 3 -10.35 16.48 15.07
N ASP A 4 -11.13 17.45 14.60
CA ASP A 4 -12.60 17.31 14.49
C ASP A 4 -13.14 17.13 13.07
N ASN A 5 -12.44 16.44 12.17
CA ASN A 5 -13.12 15.85 11.00
C ASN A 5 -12.37 14.68 10.33
N VAL A 6 -11.75 13.78 11.10
CA VAL A 6 -11.21 12.53 10.53
C VAL A 6 -12.36 11.74 9.90
N PRO A 7 -12.36 11.49 8.57
CA PRO A 7 -13.43 10.73 7.96
C PRO A 7 -13.46 9.30 8.49
N LYS A 8 -14.66 8.71 8.63
CA LYS A 8 -14.82 7.34 9.12
C LYS A 8 -13.92 6.33 8.41
N TRP A 9 -13.76 6.46 7.09
CA TRP A 9 -12.92 5.54 6.30
C TRP A 9 -11.46 5.58 6.74
N ALA A 10 -10.93 6.75 7.12
CA ALA A 10 -9.54 6.92 7.53
C ALA A 10 -9.32 6.35 8.93
N ALA A 11 -10.25 6.62 9.85
CA ALA A 11 -10.21 6.07 11.21
C ALA A 11 -10.28 4.53 11.21
N ASP A 12 -11.24 3.96 10.48
CA ASP A 12 -11.40 2.50 10.36
C ASP A 12 -10.14 1.85 9.74
N ALA A 13 -9.59 2.48 8.70
CA ALA A 13 -8.37 2.02 8.02
C ALA A 13 -7.16 2.04 8.96
N HIS A 14 -6.95 3.15 9.68
CA HIS A 14 -5.83 3.28 10.62
C HIS A 14 -5.93 2.26 11.75
N ALA A 15 -7.12 2.07 12.33
CA ALA A 15 -7.35 1.02 13.31
C ALA A 15 -7.02 -0.37 12.74
N THR A 16 -7.47 -0.67 11.52
CA THR A 16 -7.19 -1.94 10.84
C THR A 16 -5.70 -2.16 10.60
N LEU A 17 -4.98 -1.12 10.15
CA LEU A 17 -3.54 -1.18 9.87
C LEU A 17 -2.70 -1.26 11.15
N LEU A 18 -3.17 -0.73 12.28
CA LEU A 18 -2.48 -0.84 13.57
C LEU A 18 -2.69 -2.20 14.26
N THR A 19 -3.81 -2.89 14.02
CA THR A 19 -4.12 -4.19 14.64
C THR A 19 -3.43 -5.37 13.96
N GLY A 20 -2.34 -5.14 13.22
CA GLY A 20 -1.45 -6.17 12.67
C GLY A 20 -0.58 -5.63 11.55
N GLY A 21 0.20 -6.50 10.91
CA GLY A 21 1.42 -6.08 10.19
C GLY A 21 2.62 -6.12 11.13
N GLY A 22 3.79 -6.50 10.61
CA GLY A 22 4.92 -6.90 11.43
C GLY A 22 5.93 -5.80 11.73
N GLY A 23 6.19 -5.57 13.03
CA GLY A 23 7.38 -4.88 13.52
C GLY A 23 7.36 -3.34 13.42
N GLU A 24 8.48 -2.74 13.84
CA GLU A 24 8.63 -1.28 13.93
C GLU A 24 8.54 -0.57 12.58
N VAL A 25 9.06 -1.19 11.52
CA VAL A 25 9.02 -0.65 10.16
C VAL A 25 7.58 -0.48 9.67
N TRP A 26 6.72 -1.47 9.95
CA TRP A 26 5.31 -1.39 9.59
C TRP A 26 4.61 -0.24 10.32
N ALA A 27 4.79 -0.13 11.63
CA ALA A 27 4.22 0.95 12.42
C ALA A 27 4.68 2.33 11.91
N LYS A 28 5.96 2.46 11.54
CA LYS A 28 6.52 3.68 10.95
C LYS A 28 5.84 4.03 9.62
N VAL A 29 5.64 3.05 8.73
CA VAL A 29 4.95 3.24 7.45
C VAL A 29 3.50 3.66 7.64
N VAL A 30 2.78 3.05 8.58
CA VAL A 30 1.39 3.43 8.90
C VAL A 30 1.33 4.87 9.43
N THR A 31 2.28 5.27 10.27
CA THR A 31 2.39 6.67 10.75
C THR A 31 2.65 7.63 9.62
N TYR A 32 3.61 7.35 8.72
CA TYR A 32 3.87 8.22 7.56
C TYR A 32 2.66 8.38 6.66
N TRP A 33 1.94 7.29 6.39
CA TRP A 33 0.69 7.37 5.63
C TRP A 33 -0.36 8.22 6.34
N TRP A 34 -0.52 8.07 7.66
CA TRP A 34 -1.46 8.86 8.44
C TRP A 34 -1.14 10.36 8.38
N ASP A 35 0.13 10.72 8.57
CA ASP A 35 0.58 12.11 8.51
C ASP A 35 0.41 12.71 7.12
N TYR A 36 0.71 11.93 6.08
CA TYR A 36 0.46 12.30 4.69
C TYR A 36 -1.03 12.57 4.40
N GLU A 37 -1.93 11.69 4.83
CA GLU A 37 -3.39 11.90 4.68
C GLU A 37 -3.87 13.10 5.50
N LYS A 38 -3.36 13.26 6.73
CA LYS A 38 -3.71 14.38 7.62
C LYS A 38 -3.29 15.71 7.01
N ALA A 39 -2.10 15.79 6.42
CA ALA A 39 -1.61 16.98 5.72
C ALA A 39 -2.50 17.35 4.52
N ALA A 40 -3.09 16.37 3.86
CA ALA A 40 -4.08 16.56 2.80
C ALA A 40 -5.50 16.80 3.32
N ASN A 41 -5.70 16.98 4.63
CA ASN A 41 -7.01 17.08 5.29
C ASN A 41 -7.93 15.89 4.98
N PHE A 42 -7.35 14.71 4.74
CA PHE A 42 -8.05 13.50 4.30
C PHE A 42 -8.88 13.70 3.01
N LEU A 43 -8.52 14.69 2.20
CA LEU A 43 -9.12 14.95 0.90
C LEU A 43 -8.38 14.10 -0.14
N GLY A 44 -9.14 13.27 -0.85
CA GLY A 44 -8.61 12.41 -1.92
C GLY A 44 -9.18 12.80 -3.28
N PRO A 45 -8.41 12.68 -4.39
CA PRO A 45 -9.00 12.73 -5.71
C PRO A 45 -10.06 11.61 -5.85
N ASN A 46 -11.22 11.95 -6.43
CA ASN A 46 -12.27 10.99 -6.78
C ASN A 46 -11.81 9.90 -7.78
N LYS A 47 -10.61 10.05 -8.37
CA LYS A 47 -10.03 9.09 -9.32
C LYS A 47 -9.02 8.20 -8.59
N GLY A 48 -9.27 6.90 -8.59
CA GLY A 48 -8.37 5.94 -7.96
C GLY A 48 -7.10 5.67 -8.76
N LYS A 49 -6.11 5.05 -8.08
CA LYS A 49 -4.89 4.51 -8.71
C LYS A 49 -5.25 3.57 -9.87
N GLY A 50 -4.31 3.35 -10.80
CA GLY A 50 -4.47 2.40 -11.91
C GLY A 50 -5.23 1.13 -11.51
N THR A 51 -6.30 0.82 -12.23
CA THR A 51 -7.20 -0.31 -11.95
C THR A 51 -6.81 -1.56 -12.71
N GLY A 52 -5.89 -1.46 -13.68
CA GLY A 52 -5.59 -2.50 -14.66
C GLY A 52 -4.86 -3.73 -14.10
N LYS A 53 -3.90 -3.56 -13.19
CA LYS A 53 -3.12 -4.69 -12.62
C LYS A 53 -3.35 -4.97 -11.13
N ARG A 54 -4.27 -4.24 -10.49
CA ARG A 54 -4.56 -4.40 -9.06
C ARG A 54 -5.01 -5.84 -8.74
N PRO A 55 -4.53 -6.44 -7.63
CA PRO A 55 -5.03 -7.74 -7.18
C PRO A 55 -6.56 -7.74 -7.03
N LYS A 56 -7.22 -8.78 -7.55
CA LYS A 56 -8.69 -8.93 -7.57
C LYS A 56 -9.33 -8.83 -6.17
N GLU A 57 -8.59 -9.25 -5.15
CA GLU A 57 -8.97 -9.21 -3.75
C GLU A 57 -9.21 -7.76 -3.30
N VAL A 58 -8.32 -6.85 -3.71
CA VAL A 58 -8.44 -5.40 -3.43
C VAL A 58 -9.62 -4.82 -4.21
N SER A 59 -9.81 -5.20 -5.48
CA SER A 59 -10.98 -4.77 -6.26
C SER A 59 -12.29 -5.19 -5.62
N GLY A 60 -12.37 -6.44 -5.13
CA GLY A 60 -13.53 -6.95 -4.40
C GLY A 60 -13.78 -6.18 -3.10
N TRP A 61 -12.74 -5.92 -2.30
CA TRP A 61 -12.84 -5.14 -1.06
C TRP A 61 -13.31 -3.70 -1.32
N ILE A 62 -12.75 -3.03 -2.33
CA ILE A 62 -13.17 -1.68 -2.72
C ILE A 62 -14.63 -1.66 -3.18
N SER A 63 -15.06 -2.65 -3.98
CA SER A 63 -16.44 -2.74 -4.47
C SER A 63 -17.48 -2.90 -3.36
N ARG A 64 -17.08 -3.48 -2.22
CA ARG A 64 -17.91 -3.58 -1.00
C ARG A 64 -17.77 -2.35 -0.10
N ALA A 65 -17.43 -1.19 -0.68
CA ALA A 65 -17.18 0.06 0.03
C ALA A 65 -16.09 -0.04 1.11
N ARG A 66 -15.15 -1.00 0.99
CA ARG A 66 -14.14 -1.32 2.02
C ARG A 66 -14.76 -1.81 3.33
N THR A 67 -16.05 -2.07 3.30
CA THR A 67 -16.83 -2.65 4.39
C THR A 67 -17.02 -4.14 4.12
N GLY A 68 -17.14 -4.93 5.18
CA GLY A 68 -17.60 -6.31 5.07
C GLY A 68 -16.49 -7.34 4.99
N GLY A 69 -16.32 -8.02 6.13
CA GLY A 69 -15.74 -9.35 6.23
C GLY A 69 -14.28 -9.41 6.69
N PRO A 70 -13.83 -10.59 7.15
CA PRO A 70 -12.43 -10.85 7.45
C PRO A 70 -11.56 -10.60 6.20
N SER A 71 -10.26 -10.39 6.42
CA SER A 71 -9.25 -10.33 5.35
C SER A 71 -9.48 -11.47 4.34
N PRO A 72 -9.34 -11.21 3.02
CA PRO A 72 -9.51 -12.25 2.02
C PRO A 72 -8.53 -13.40 2.30
N ALA A 73 -9.01 -14.64 2.21
CA ALA A 73 -8.13 -15.80 2.31
C ALA A 73 -7.20 -15.85 1.09
N ILE A 74 -5.92 -15.52 1.30
CA ILE A 74 -4.89 -15.66 0.28
C ILE A 74 -4.39 -17.10 0.31
N VAL A 75 -4.86 -17.90 -0.65
CA VAL A 75 -4.51 -19.32 -0.77
C VAL A 75 -3.12 -19.53 -1.40
N ASP A 76 -2.76 -18.69 -2.35
CA ASP A 76 -1.47 -18.72 -3.04
C ASP A 76 -0.73 -17.39 -2.81
N VAL A 77 0.12 -17.38 -1.80
CA VAL A 77 0.89 -16.21 -1.37
C VAL A 77 1.90 -15.77 -2.44
N CYS A 78 2.55 -16.72 -3.13
CA CYS A 78 3.53 -16.42 -4.18
C CYS A 78 2.88 -15.70 -5.37
N SER A 79 1.73 -16.20 -5.83
CA SER A 79 0.96 -15.54 -6.89
C SER A 79 0.36 -14.20 -6.44
N PHE A 80 0.05 -14.05 -5.15
CA PHE A 80 -0.40 -12.77 -4.59
C PHE A 80 0.73 -11.74 -4.57
N ALA A 81 1.89 -12.11 -4.03
CA ALA A 81 3.13 -11.31 -4.02
C ALA A 81 3.50 -10.83 -5.42
N SER A 82 3.50 -11.75 -6.40
CA SER A 82 3.79 -11.44 -7.80
C SER A 82 2.83 -10.38 -8.37
N ARG A 83 1.52 -10.51 -8.10
CA ARG A 83 0.52 -9.53 -8.55
C ARG A 83 0.66 -8.18 -7.83
N TRP A 84 1.03 -8.21 -6.55
CA TRP A 84 1.32 -7.00 -5.79
C TRP A 84 2.48 -6.23 -6.44
N TRP A 85 3.61 -6.90 -6.73
CA TRP A 85 4.75 -6.27 -7.39
C TRP A 85 4.40 -5.72 -8.78
N VAL A 86 3.66 -6.48 -9.59
CA VAL A 86 3.21 -5.99 -10.92
C VAL A 86 2.38 -4.71 -10.79
N TRP A 87 1.49 -4.64 -9.80
CA TRP A 87 0.67 -3.46 -9.56
C TRP A 87 1.51 -2.29 -9.01
N TRP A 88 2.41 -2.55 -8.06
CA TRP A 88 3.31 -1.54 -7.50
C TRP A 88 4.21 -0.94 -8.59
N LEU A 89 4.75 -1.76 -9.48
CA LEU A 89 5.51 -1.33 -10.66
C LEU A 89 4.69 -0.52 -11.67
N GLU A 90 3.38 -0.73 -11.76
CA GLU A 90 2.50 0.00 -12.69
C GLU A 90 2.20 1.41 -12.20
N ILE A 91 2.00 1.59 -10.89
CA ILE A 91 1.55 2.88 -10.34
C ILE A 91 2.71 3.83 -9.98
N ASN A 92 3.94 3.31 -9.98
CA ASN A 92 5.12 4.13 -9.70
C ASN A 92 5.55 4.94 -10.92
N PRO A 93 6.16 6.11 -10.70
CA PRO A 93 6.50 7.02 -11.78
C PRO A 93 7.63 6.46 -12.66
N ASP A 94 7.66 6.86 -13.93
CA ASP A 94 8.57 6.33 -14.95
C ASP A 94 10.04 6.51 -14.60
N TRP A 95 10.40 7.55 -13.84
CA TRP A 95 11.77 7.79 -13.39
C TRP A 95 12.27 6.73 -12.40
N ARG A 96 11.37 5.96 -11.76
CA ARG A 96 11.71 4.75 -11.00
C ARG A 96 11.93 3.52 -11.90
N ALA A 97 12.11 3.74 -13.21
CA ALA A 97 12.27 2.76 -14.29
C ALA A 97 12.76 1.37 -13.84
N ARG A 98 12.05 0.33 -14.29
CA ARG A 98 12.30 -1.09 -13.98
C ARG A 98 13.77 -1.46 -14.19
N THR A 99 14.44 -1.99 -13.16
CA THR A 99 15.70 -2.72 -13.37
C THR A 99 15.40 -4.13 -13.87
N GLY A 100 16.21 -4.60 -14.84
CA GLY A 100 16.06 -5.90 -15.48
C GLY A 100 16.60 -7.05 -14.63
N GLY A 101 15.78 -8.10 -14.52
CA GLY A 101 15.99 -9.39 -13.83
C GLY A 101 14.72 -10.26 -13.94
N VAL A 102 14.71 -11.48 -13.39
CA VAL A 102 13.50 -12.36 -13.35
C VAL A 102 12.37 -11.72 -12.53
N VAL A 103 12.74 -10.88 -11.56
CA VAL A 103 11.80 -10.08 -10.76
C VAL A 103 12.16 -8.61 -10.94
N GLN A 104 11.24 -7.83 -11.50
CA GLN A 104 11.47 -6.40 -11.73
C GLN A 104 11.34 -5.63 -10.41
N ARG A 105 12.34 -4.80 -10.10
CA ARG A 105 12.34 -3.88 -8.97
C ARG A 105 12.40 -2.44 -9.45
N LEU A 106 11.95 -1.52 -8.59
CA LEU A 106 11.97 -0.09 -8.86
C LEU A 106 13.34 0.48 -8.51
N ARG A 107 13.82 1.41 -9.32
CA ARG A 107 15.02 2.19 -9.02
C ARG A 107 14.75 3.14 -7.85
N LYS A 108 15.83 3.44 -7.11
CA LYS A 108 15.88 4.42 -6.02
C LYS A 108 16.93 5.51 -6.24
N ASP A 109 17.63 5.49 -7.38
CA ASP A 109 18.72 6.42 -7.76
C ASP A 109 18.29 7.50 -8.76
N GLY A 110 17.03 7.46 -9.22
CA GLY A 110 16.44 8.49 -10.06
C GLY A 110 15.90 9.68 -9.25
N SER A 111 15.46 10.71 -9.97
CA SER A 111 14.69 11.82 -9.41
C SER A 111 13.57 12.22 -10.36
N GLY A 112 12.49 12.73 -9.80
CA GLY A 112 11.33 13.18 -10.54
C GLY A 112 10.13 13.32 -9.62
N ASP A 113 8.98 13.61 -10.21
CA ASP A 113 7.76 13.85 -9.47
C ASP A 113 7.04 12.55 -9.07
N TRP A 114 6.35 12.59 -7.93
CA TRP A 114 5.68 11.45 -7.32
C TRP A 114 4.17 11.40 -7.63
N ASP A 115 3.59 12.32 -8.41
CA ASP A 115 2.14 12.47 -8.61
C ASP A 115 1.41 11.15 -8.94
N SER A 116 2.04 10.24 -9.69
CA SER A 116 1.43 8.96 -10.06
C SER A 116 1.12 8.06 -8.85
N VAL A 117 1.92 8.17 -7.79
CA VAL A 117 1.81 7.39 -6.55
C VAL A 117 1.38 8.25 -5.35
N ALA A 118 1.58 9.56 -5.38
CA ALA A 118 1.15 10.55 -4.39
C ALA A 118 -0.36 10.82 -4.44
N SER A 119 -1.16 9.76 -4.27
CA SER A 119 -2.61 9.86 -4.16
C SER A 119 -3.06 9.66 -2.72
N THR A 120 -3.86 10.61 -2.26
CA THR A 120 -4.54 10.63 -0.97
C THR A 120 -5.94 9.99 -1.06
N GLY A 121 -6.57 9.80 0.10
CA GLY A 121 -7.93 9.32 0.23
C GLY A 121 -8.08 7.79 0.13
N PRO A 122 -9.34 7.31 0.13
CA PRO A 122 -9.62 5.87 0.24
C PRO A 122 -9.18 5.06 -1.00
N ASN A 123 -8.92 5.72 -2.13
CA ASN A 123 -8.38 5.08 -3.34
C ASN A 123 -6.85 5.22 -3.48
N GLY A 124 -6.22 5.91 -2.54
CA GLY A 124 -4.82 6.26 -2.52
C GLY A 124 -3.91 5.16 -1.97
N MET A 125 -2.88 5.57 -1.22
CA MET A 125 -1.88 4.66 -0.65
C MET A 125 -2.47 3.63 0.30
N LEU A 126 -3.62 3.92 0.91
CA LEU A 126 -4.36 2.98 1.74
C LEU A 126 -4.52 1.59 1.08
N ASN A 127 -4.85 1.54 -0.21
CA ASN A 127 -5.07 0.27 -0.89
C ASN A 127 -3.78 -0.58 -0.97
N ILE A 128 -2.62 0.06 -1.05
CA ILE A 128 -1.31 -0.61 -1.08
C ILE A 128 -1.00 -1.20 0.29
N LEU A 129 -1.21 -0.41 1.35
CA LEU A 129 -0.99 -0.84 2.73
C LEU A 129 -1.90 -2.00 3.12
N ILE A 130 -3.19 -1.93 2.81
CA ILE A 130 -4.12 -3.03 3.09
C ILE A 130 -3.72 -4.31 2.35
N CYS A 131 -3.26 -4.18 1.09
CA CYS A 131 -2.77 -5.31 0.32
C CYS A 131 -1.49 -5.93 0.95
N LEU A 132 -0.55 -5.10 1.40
CA LEU A 132 0.64 -5.55 2.15
C LEU A 132 0.26 -6.21 3.48
N ARG A 133 -0.75 -5.70 4.17
CA ARG A 133 -1.24 -6.29 5.41
C ARG A 133 -1.80 -7.70 5.17
N TRP A 134 -2.61 -7.89 4.13
CA TRP A 134 -3.12 -9.22 3.80
C TRP A 134 -2.00 -10.19 3.42
N TRP A 135 -1.01 -9.71 2.66
CA TRP A 135 0.17 -10.52 2.35
C TRP A 135 0.89 -10.96 3.63
N TYR A 136 1.16 -10.02 4.56
CA TYR A 136 1.76 -10.34 5.85
C TYR A 136 0.99 -11.42 6.62
N ASP A 137 -0.32 -11.23 6.77
CA ASP A 137 -1.18 -12.18 7.50
C ASP A 137 -1.14 -13.58 6.84
N ALA A 138 -1.08 -13.64 5.51
CA ALA A 138 -1.06 -14.88 4.76
C ALA A 138 0.29 -15.63 4.82
N LEU A 139 1.39 -14.94 5.14
CA LEU A 139 2.70 -15.58 5.26
C LEU A 139 2.79 -16.51 6.47
N GLY A 140 2.02 -16.26 7.53
CA GLY A 140 1.97 -17.14 8.70
C GLY A 140 3.33 -17.43 9.36
N GLY A 141 4.33 -16.55 9.16
CA GLY A 141 5.70 -16.73 9.64
C GLY A 141 6.68 -17.41 8.67
N ASN A 142 6.32 -17.67 7.41
CA ASN A 142 7.25 -18.19 6.39
C ASN A 142 8.43 -17.22 6.13
N GLU A 143 9.66 -17.65 6.38
CA GLU A 143 10.85 -16.78 6.36
C GLU A 143 11.16 -16.19 4.97
N ASP A 144 11.14 -17.01 3.91
CA ASP A 144 11.45 -16.56 2.54
C ASP A 144 10.45 -15.51 2.05
N GLY A 145 9.16 -15.76 2.28
CA GLY A 145 8.11 -14.81 1.92
C GLY A 145 8.11 -13.56 2.81
N MET A 146 8.57 -13.67 4.06
CA MET A 146 8.77 -12.51 4.95
C MET A 146 9.89 -11.60 4.44
N ALA A 147 10.96 -12.16 3.86
CA ALA A 147 12.03 -11.36 3.25
C ALA A 147 11.51 -10.55 2.06
N GLU A 148 10.73 -11.17 1.16
CA GLU A 148 10.14 -10.46 0.02
C GLU A 148 9.12 -9.40 0.46
N TRP A 149 8.29 -9.72 1.45
CA TRP A 149 7.35 -8.75 2.01
C TRP A 149 8.05 -7.56 2.65
N LYS A 150 9.18 -7.80 3.34
CA LYS A 150 9.98 -6.73 3.94
C LYS A 150 10.59 -5.82 2.87
N GLU A 151 11.10 -6.39 1.78
CA GLU A 151 11.59 -5.62 0.62
C GLU A 151 10.47 -4.71 0.06
N ALA A 152 9.26 -5.25 -0.09
CA ALA A 152 8.09 -4.49 -0.53
C ALA A 152 7.73 -3.36 0.45
N LEU A 153 7.77 -3.63 1.76
CA LEU A 153 7.49 -2.65 2.80
C LEU A 153 8.52 -1.50 2.81
N GLU A 154 9.80 -1.83 2.71
CA GLU A 154 10.90 -0.85 2.65
C GLU A 154 10.81 0.03 1.39
N ASP A 155 10.33 -0.53 0.27
CA ASP A 155 10.09 0.25 -0.94
C ASP A 155 8.90 1.21 -0.81
N VAL A 156 7.81 0.78 -0.18
CA VAL A 156 6.67 1.65 0.13
C VAL A 156 7.05 2.75 1.13
N GLN A 157 7.82 2.42 2.16
CA GLN A 157 8.35 3.41 3.10
C GLN A 157 9.14 4.49 2.36
N TRP A 158 10.08 4.07 1.51
CA TRP A 158 10.91 4.99 0.74
C TRP A 158 10.08 5.90 -0.17
N ALA A 159 9.03 5.35 -0.80
CA ALA A 159 8.12 6.14 -1.61
C ALA A 159 7.33 7.17 -0.78
N LEU A 160 6.81 6.79 0.39
CA LEU A 160 6.09 7.70 1.29
C LEU A 160 7.00 8.83 1.80
N GLU A 161 8.24 8.52 2.20
CA GLU A 161 9.24 9.52 2.61
C GLU A 161 9.64 10.47 1.45
N GLY A 162 9.52 10.01 0.20
CA GLY A 162 9.75 10.85 -0.98
C GLY A 162 8.55 11.75 -1.33
N ILE A 163 7.34 11.33 -0.98
CA ILE A 163 6.09 12.07 -1.22
C ILE A 163 5.90 13.18 -0.17
N TRP A 164 6.30 12.94 1.08
CA TRP A 164 5.97 13.79 2.24
C TRP A 164 7.16 14.00 3.17
#